data_AF-U2TL84-F1
#
_entry.id   AF-U2TL84-F1
#
_cell.length_a   1.000
_cell.length_b   1.000
_cell.length_c   1.000
_cell.angle_alpha   90.00
_cell.angle_beta   90.00
_cell.angle_gamma   90.00
#
_symmetry.space_group_name_H-M   'P 1'
#
loop_
_entity.id
_entity.type
_entity.pdbx_description
1 polymer ?
#
loop_
_entity_poly.entity_id
_entity_poly.type
_entity_poly.pdbx_seq_one_letter_code
_entity_poly.pdbx_strand_id
1 'polypeptide(L)'
;MGGQGRGGRASRRPPRGLRPSLPRSGGRGLQCPAWAHRLSRAVSQVPGVSSALAFGGLCEEPRCRGAARALRARRQRGHRPPRRRALARSGGGAEEWGERSDDLSWAGPLGEPWRRVCDSMRQLKEAEAAEYERKIRLVEEYAAKSSTFYVGAASVVDDAQKDSNGIMQDLPEGEDGDQAELYHLWWDKDPEKRARARKWISERIRKEHPDWTDKQISDYLEKLSDEGCGYVADINTLMQEYSIPDLRTKFGIPDEVPDECVKDWLLLDYYASQDNHNPGPNGGDEMDPNEDPSSTQGRGTSPGDRKYRFTRWLKTYGITVHMSQSKSVKGSFGVVAIALTLLVGKITHRHVVLRISPLYMYDCETGEKYPNPEGSHAVTVLGVDDKGRIIVSSWGKRYYVDPQDYGPDDTIAYETVDYE
;
A
#
# COMPACT_ATOMS: atom_id res chain seq x y z
N MET A 1 -53.01 25.54 -29.23
CA MET A 1 -53.27 26.91 -28.74
C MET A 1 -52.06 27.30 -27.90
N GLY A 2 -51.16 28.21 -28.25
CA GLY A 2 -51.26 29.44 -29.05
C GLY A 2 -50.84 30.60 -28.13
N GLY A 3 -49.71 31.26 -28.41
CA GLY A 3 -49.32 32.46 -27.66
C GLY A 3 -47.85 32.89 -27.74
N GLN A 4 -47.43 33.39 -28.90
CA GLN A 4 -46.27 34.28 -29.05
C GLN A 4 -46.67 35.75 -28.82
N GLY A 5 -45.73 36.60 -28.42
CA GLY A 5 -45.78 38.06 -28.61
C GLY A 5 -44.71 38.78 -27.77
N ARG A 6 -43.57 39.22 -28.36
CA ARG A 6 -43.23 40.60 -28.82
C ARG A 6 -43.24 41.65 -27.67
N GLY A 7 -42.28 42.57 -27.48
CA GLY A 7 -41.12 43.07 -28.23
C GLY A 7 -40.78 44.50 -27.72
N GLY A 8 -39.61 45.06 -28.08
CA GLY A 8 -39.30 46.51 -27.98
C GLY A 8 -38.06 46.85 -27.13
N ARG A 9 -36.88 47.10 -27.71
CA ARG A 9 -36.31 48.35 -28.29
C ARG A 9 -35.67 49.34 -27.28
N ALA A 10 -34.35 49.27 -27.23
CA ALA A 10 -33.32 50.32 -27.35
C ALA A 10 -33.59 51.78 -26.90
N SER A 11 -32.68 52.32 -26.09
CA SER A 11 -32.20 53.70 -26.20
C SER A 11 -30.73 53.83 -25.77
N ARG A 12 -29.97 54.61 -26.56
CA ARG A 12 -28.50 54.79 -26.54
C ARG A 12 -28.09 56.10 -25.83
N ARG A 13 -26.91 56.03 -25.17
CA ARG A 13 -25.84 57.06 -25.02
C ARG A 13 -26.07 58.28 -24.09
N PRO A 14 -25.00 58.99 -23.64
CA PRO A 14 -23.59 58.60 -23.35
C PRO A 14 -23.07 59.22 -22.02
N PRO A 15 -21.82 58.95 -21.59
CA PRO A 15 -21.10 59.92 -20.76
C PRO A 15 -19.93 60.58 -21.52
N ARG A 16 -19.94 61.91 -21.46
CA ARG A 16 -18.79 62.83 -21.55
C ARG A 16 -17.74 62.37 -20.52
N GLY A 17 -16.42 62.52 -20.66
CA GLY A 17 -15.58 63.41 -21.44
C GLY A 17 -14.28 63.51 -20.64
N LEU A 18 -13.15 63.22 -21.28
CA LEU A 18 -11.81 63.15 -20.69
C LEU A 18 -11.30 64.50 -20.19
N ARG A 19 -10.53 64.52 -19.10
CA ARG A 19 -9.18 65.14 -19.02
C ARG A 19 -8.35 64.55 -17.86
N PRO A 20 -7.00 64.56 -17.97
CA PRO A 20 -6.11 63.62 -17.28
C PRO A 20 -5.47 64.20 -16.02
N SER A 21 -5.20 63.34 -15.04
CA SER A 21 -4.31 63.62 -13.90
C SER A 21 -3.10 62.69 -13.94
N LEU A 22 -1.91 63.29 -13.95
CA LEU A 22 -0.59 62.65 -13.89
C LEU A 22 -0.41 61.77 -12.64
N PRO A 23 0.49 60.77 -12.68
CA PRO A 23 0.62 59.78 -11.62
C PRO A 23 1.37 60.34 -10.41
N ARG A 24 0.78 60.18 -9.22
CA ARG A 24 1.49 60.24 -7.94
C ARG A 24 2.19 58.90 -7.70
N SER A 25 3.51 58.97 -7.57
CA SER A 25 4.38 57.95 -7.01
C SER A 25 3.98 57.65 -5.56
N GLY A 26 3.56 56.41 -5.29
CA GLY A 26 3.31 55.88 -3.95
C GLY A 26 3.88 54.47 -3.86
N GLY A 27 4.82 54.28 -2.94
CA GLY A 27 5.69 53.10 -2.81
C GLY A 27 4.94 51.78 -2.61
N ARG A 28 5.45 50.72 -3.23
CA ARG A 28 5.05 49.34 -2.98
C ARG A 28 5.88 48.84 -1.78
N GLY A 29 5.23 48.69 -0.63
CA GLY A 29 5.75 47.82 0.42
C GLY A 29 5.76 46.37 -0.10
N LEU A 30 6.87 45.66 0.14
CA LEU A 30 7.02 44.25 -0.22
C LEU A 30 5.97 43.41 0.51
N GLN A 31 4.97 42.94 -0.23
CA GLN A 31 4.07 41.90 0.24
C GLN A 31 4.81 40.56 0.22
N CYS A 32 4.53 39.72 1.22
CA CYS A 32 4.94 38.33 1.25
C CYS A 32 4.64 37.66 -0.11
N PRO A 33 5.58 36.88 -0.68
CA PRO A 33 5.39 36.33 -2.02
C PRO A 33 4.12 35.47 -2.08
N ALA A 34 3.33 35.66 -3.14
CA ALA A 34 2.08 34.92 -3.35
C ALA A 34 2.27 33.39 -3.33
N TRP A 35 3.49 32.87 -3.55
CA TRP A 35 3.82 31.45 -3.46
C TRP A 35 3.73 30.90 -2.03
N ALA A 36 4.07 31.67 -1.00
CA ALA A 36 4.01 31.22 0.40
C ALA A 36 2.55 31.03 0.87
N HIS A 37 1.65 31.90 0.41
CA HIS A 37 0.21 31.74 0.64
C HIS A 37 -0.42 30.61 -0.19
N ARG A 38 0.11 30.33 -1.40
CA ARG A 38 -0.36 29.22 -2.24
C ARG A 38 0.08 27.86 -1.73
N LEU A 39 1.32 27.72 -1.26
CA LEU A 39 1.80 26.48 -0.63
C LEU A 39 1.04 26.16 0.66
N SER A 40 0.81 27.17 1.50
CA SER A 40 0.04 27.00 2.74
C SER A 40 -1.41 26.57 2.47
N ARG A 41 -2.05 27.10 1.40
CA ARG A 41 -3.39 26.68 0.97
C ARG A 41 -3.42 25.29 0.32
N ALA A 42 -2.41 24.93 -0.47
CA ALA A 42 -2.33 23.61 -1.10
C ALA A 42 -2.15 22.50 -0.05
N VAL A 43 -1.33 22.73 0.98
CA VAL A 43 -1.10 21.78 2.08
C VAL A 43 -2.32 21.62 3.00
N SER A 44 -3.11 22.68 3.19
CA SER A 44 -4.32 22.65 4.03
C SER A 44 -5.57 22.11 3.33
N GLN A 45 -5.50 21.81 2.04
CA GLN A 45 -6.58 21.17 1.27
C GLN A 45 -6.40 19.65 1.11
N VAL A 46 -5.30 19.08 1.63
CA VAL A 46 -5.09 17.64 1.71
C VAL A 46 -5.68 17.13 3.03
N PRO A 47 -6.72 16.27 3.03
CA PRO A 47 -7.25 15.69 4.25
C PRO A 47 -6.17 14.90 4.99
N GLY A 48 -5.96 15.19 6.28
CA GLY A 48 -5.06 14.42 7.17
C GLY A 48 -3.64 14.97 7.37
N VAL A 49 -3.24 16.08 6.72
CA VAL A 49 -1.89 16.64 6.89
C VAL A 49 -1.92 17.88 7.81
N SER A 50 -1.33 17.77 9.00
CA SER A 50 -1.06 18.94 9.85
C SER A 50 0.14 19.72 9.32
N SER A 51 0.00 21.05 9.24
CA SER A 51 0.97 22.01 8.70
C SER A 51 2.38 21.96 9.30
N ALA A 52 2.55 21.25 10.42
CA ALA A 52 3.83 21.12 11.13
C ALA A 52 4.78 20.04 10.55
N LEU A 53 4.29 19.09 9.75
CA LEU A 53 5.10 17.98 9.23
C LEU A 53 5.84 18.30 7.91
N ALA A 54 5.43 19.34 7.17
CA ALA A 54 5.98 19.64 5.84
C ALA A 54 7.37 20.31 5.83
N PHE A 55 7.90 20.75 6.98
CA PHE A 55 9.18 21.47 7.04
C PHE A 55 10.38 20.62 7.54
N GLY A 56 10.17 19.36 7.92
CA GLY A 56 11.22 18.53 8.55
C GLY A 56 12.05 17.64 7.62
N GLY A 57 11.64 17.45 6.36
CA GLY A 57 12.14 16.34 5.52
C GLY A 57 13.06 16.70 4.35
N LEU A 58 13.38 17.97 4.09
CA LEU A 58 14.13 18.38 2.90
C LEU A 58 15.37 19.20 3.28
N CYS A 59 16.35 18.56 3.92
CA CYS A 59 17.72 19.10 4.01
C CYS A 59 18.70 18.01 4.48
N GLU A 60 19.13 17.15 3.57
CA GLU A 60 20.34 16.34 3.77
C GLU A 60 21.53 16.99 3.05
N GLU A 61 22.15 17.98 3.71
CA GLU A 61 23.51 18.41 3.38
C GLU A 61 24.39 18.50 4.66
N PRO A 62 25.69 18.13 4.60
CA PRO A 62 26.54 17.96 5.80
C PRO A 62 26.95 19.25 6.53
N ARG A 63 26.48 20.44 6.12
CA ARG A 63 26.89 21.74 6.73
C ARG A 63 25.93 22.28 7.79
N CYS A 64 24.80 21.62 8.06
CA CYS A 64 23.81 22.08 9.04
C CYS A 64 23.90 21.44 10.44
N ARG A 65 24.92 20.63 10.74
CA ARG A 65 25.08 20.00 12.08
C ARG A 65 25.63 20.94 13.17
N GLY A 66 26.08 22.15 12.83
CA GLY A 66 26.65 23.11 13.79
C GLY A 66 25.61 23.93 14.58
N ALA A 67 24.45 24.23 14.01
CA ALA A 67 23.48 25.15 14.62
C ALA A 67 22.53 24.48 15.64
N ALA A 68 22.25 23.19 15.49
CA ALA A 68 21.34 22.46 16.39
C ALA A 68 21.97 22.11 17.75
N ARG A 69 23.31 22.12 17.87
CA ARG A 69 24.02 21.91 19.16
C ARG A 69 24.07 23.16 20.05
N ALA A 70 23.94 24.37 19.48
CA ALA A 70 24.00 25.61 20.25
C ALA A 70 22.67 25.97 20.97
N LEU A 71 21.53 25.44 20.51
CA LEU A 71 20.21 25.73 21.07
C LEU A 71 19.79 24.80 22.22
N ARG A 72 20.44 23.63 22.40
CA ARG A 72 20.21 22.74 23.56
C ARG A 72 21.03 23.10 24.81
N ALA A 73 22.08 23.92 24.69
CA ALA A 73 22.95 24.28 25.81
C ALA A 73 22.48 25.50 26.63
N ARG A 74 21.42 26.22 26.22
CA ARG A 74 20.94 27.45 26.88
C ARG A 74 19.70 27.29 27.77
N ARG A 75 19.16 26.08 27.91
CA ARG A 75 17.95 25.82 28.72
C ARG A 75 18.21 25.33 30.16
N GLN A 76 19.48 25.23 30.59
CA GLN A 76 19.83 24.90 31.96
C GLN A 76 20.80 25.95 32.52
N ARG A 77 20.25 26.93 33.24
CA ARG A 77 20.79 27.60 34.44
C ARG A 77 19.96 28.85 34.71
N GLY A 78 19.18 28.80 35.79
CA GLY A 78 18.50 29.96 36.34
C GLY A 78 19.44 30.83 37.16
N HIS A 79 19.26 32.15 37.10
CA HIS A 79 19.17 33.05 38.26
C HIS A 79 18.85 34.49 37.83
N ARG A 80 18.34 35.25 38.80
CA ARG A 80 17.57 36.51 38.78
C ARG A 80 18.36 37.79 38.38
N PRO A 81 17.67 38.93 38.14
CA PRO A 81 18.16 40.06 37.32
C PRO A 81 18.86 41.18 38.12
N PRO A 82 19.49 42.15 37.41
CA PRO A 82 19.15 43.53 37.73
C PRO A 82 19.00 44.49 36.52
N ARG A 83 18.01 45.37 36.69
CA ARG A 83 17.83 46.79 36.28
C ARG A 83 18.40 47.33 34.96
N ARG A 84 17.44 47.73 34.11
CA ARG A 84 17.35 48.93 33.25
C ARG A 84 18.66 49.64 32.86
N ARG A 85 19.02 49.52 31.58
CA ARG A 85 19.42 50.66 30.74
C ARG A 85 18.88 50.45 29.33
N ALA A 86 18.27 51.50 28.79
CA ALA A 86 17.69 51.55 27.47
C ALA A 86 18.76 51.33 26.40
N LEU A 87 18.46 50.50 25.41
CA LEU A 87 19.06 50.55 24.09
C LEU A 87 18.06 49.97 23.09
N ALA A 88 17.70 50.83 22.14
CA ALA A 88 16.83 50.56 21.02
C ALA A 88 17.53 49.69 19.97
N ARG A 89 16.70 49.09 19.10
CA ARG A 89 17.00 48.48 17.78
C ARG A 89 17.75 47.14 17.74
N SER A 90 17.04 46.11 17.25
CA SER A 90 17.58 45.12 16.31
C SER A 90 16.44 44.31 15.64
N GLY A 91 15.56 45.01 14.93
CA GLY A 91 14.81 44.44 13.81
C GLY A 91 15.40 45.03 12.54
N GLY A 92 16.27 44.30 11.85
CA GLY A 92 16.98 44.77 10.67
C GLY A 92 17.86 43.66 10.12
N GLY A 93 17.31 42.88 9.19
CA GLY A 93 18.04 41.77 8.57
C GLY A 93 17.70 41.50 7.11
N ALA A 94 16.78 42.25 6.50
CA ALA A 94 16.40 42.03 5.10
C ALA A 94 16.14 43.31 4.28
N GLU A 95 16.01 44.49 4.91
CA GLU A 95 15.73 45.75 4.18
C GLU A 95 16.99 46.56 3.83
N GLU A 96 18.16 46.27 4.42
CA GLU A 96 19.32 47.17 4.33
C GLU A 96 20.25 46.94 3.11
N TRP A 97 19.95 45.96 2.25
CA TRP A 97 20.74 45.71 1.03
C TRP A 97 20.15 46.34 -0.25
N GLY A 98 18.92 46.88 -0.18
CA GLY A 98 18.21 47.42 -1.35
C GLY A 98 18.43 48.90 -1.64
N GLU A 99 18.87 49.71 -0.66
CA GLU A 99 18.89 51.18 -0.78
C GLU A 99 20.30 51.80 -0.75
N ARG A 100 21.37 51.01 -0.81
CA ARG A 100 22.77 51.52 -0.76
C ARG A 100 23.57 51.43 -2.06
N SER A 101 22.97 51.04 -3.19
CA SER A 101 23.68 51.00 -4.49
C SER A 101 23.54 52.24 -5.36
N ASP A 102 22.57 53.12 -5.06
CA ASP A 102 22.16 54.17 -5.99
C ASP A 102 23.00 55.46 -5.87
N ASP A 103 23.79 55.60 -4.81
CA ASP A 103 24.60 56.81 -4.53
C ASP A 103 26.11 56.65 -4.72
N LEU A 104 26.58 55.51 -5.24
CA LEU A 104 27.98 55.41 -5.68
C LEU A 104 28.10 55.98 -7.09
N SER A 105 28.75 57.13 -7.24
CA SER A 105 29.04 57.70 -8.56
C SER A 105 29.97 56.76 -9.34
N TRP A 106 29.40 55.94 -10.23
CA TRP A 106 30.09 54.96 -11.08
C TRP A 106 30.90 55.61 -12.22
N ALA A 107 31.30 56.88 -12.09
CA ALA A 107 31.93 57.69 -13.12
C ALA A 107 33.46 57.47 -13.26
N GLY A 108 33.94 56.27 -12.94
CA GLY A 108 35.34 55.86 -13.07
C GLY A 108 35.52 54.74 -14.11
N PRO A 109 36.74 54.51 -14.62
CA PRO A 109 37.02 53.56 -15.70
C PRO A 109 36.68 52.09 -15.38
N LEU A 110 36.37 51.79 -14.12
CA LEU A 110 35.97 50.46 -13.63
C LEU A 110 34.45 50.33 -13.34
N GLY A 111 33.68 51.42 -13.40
CA GLY A 111 32.26 51.42 -13.04
C GLY A 111 31.35 50.72 -14.05
N GLU A 112 31.60 50.93 -15.35
CA GLU A 112 30.82 50.31 -16.41
C GLU A 112 31.10 48.79 -16.57
N PRO A 113 32.35 48.31 -16.47
CA PRO A 113 32.64 46.87 -16.36
C PRO A 113 31.95 46.21 -15.17
N TRP A 114 31.93 46.85 -14.00
CA TRP A 114 31.30 46.29 -12.80
C TRP A 114 29.77 46.22 -12.92
N ARG A 115 29.12 47.25 -13.48
CA ARG A 115 27.69 47.22 -13.78
C ARG A 115 27.32 46.05 -14.68
N ARG A 116 28.11 45.80 -15.74
CA ARG A 116 27.89 44.65 -16.63
C ARG A 116 27.99 43.30 -15.91
N VAL A 117 28.89 43.16 -14.93
CA VAL A 117 28.99 41.95 -14.11
C VAL A 117 27.76 41.78 -13.22
N CYS A 118 27.32 42.85 -12.53
CA CYS A 118 26.13 42.82 -11.69
C CYS A 118 24.86 42.51 -12.48
N ASP A 119 24.70 43.11 -13.67
CA ASP A 119 23.56 42.86 -14.55
C ASP A 119 23.56 41.42 -15.09
N SER A 120 24.74 40.89 -15.46
CA SER A 120 24.90 39.49 -15.87
C SER A 120 24.54 38.51 -14.74
N MET A 121 25.01 38.76 -13.52
CA MET A 121 24.65 37.95 -12.35
C MET A 121 23.15 38.00 -12.04
N ARG A 122 22.52 39.17 -12.20
CA ARG A 122 21.08 39.34 -12.03
C ARG A 122 20.30 38.52 -13.06
N GLN A 123 20.67 38.62 -14.34
CA GLN A 123 20.05 37.85 -15.42
C GLN A 123 20.20 36.34 -15.21
N LEU A 124 21.37 35.88 -14.76
CA LEU A 124 21.60 34.47 -14.39
C LEU A 124 20.67 34.01 -13.27
N LYS A 125 20.49 34.83 -12.23
CA LYS A 125 19.59 34.49 -11.11
C LYS A 125 18.12 34.54 -11.46
N GLU A 126 17.72 35.46 -12.34
CA GLU A 126 16.36 35.51 -12.89
C GLU A 126 16.07 34.28 -13.78
N ALA A 127 17.03 33.84 -14.59
CA ALA A 127 16.90 32.62 -15.39
C ALA A 127 16.80 31.37 -14.51
N GLU A 128 17.62 31.27 -13.47
CA GLU A 128 17.59 30.16 -12.50
C GLU A 128 16.23 30.11 -11.76
N ALA A 129 15.71 31.26 -11.33
CA ALA A 129 14.39 31.35 -10.70
C ALA A 129 13.26 30.92 -11.66
N ALA A 130 13.32 31.32 -12.93
CA ALA A 130 12.36 30.90 -13.94
C ALA A 130 12.40 29.39 -14.21
N GLU A 131 13.59 28.77 -14.14
CA GLU A 131 13.75 27.33 -14.25
C GLU A 131 13.13 26.59 -13.05
N TYR A 132 13.33 27.09 -11.82
CA TYR A 132 12.67 26.53 -10.64
C TYR A 132 11.15 26.66 -10.71
N GLU A 133 10.61 27.79 -11.17
CA GLU A 133 9.17 27.93 -11.37
C GLU A 133 8.63 26.94 -12.41
N ARG A 134 9.37 26.70 -13.50
CA ARG A 134 9.00 25.69 -14.50
C ARG A 134 8.98 24.29 -13.89
N LYS A 135 9.99 23.93 -13.09
CA LYS A 135 10.07 22.62 -12.40
C LYS A 135 8.92 22.44 -11.40
N ILE A 136 8.60 23.47 -10.62
CA ILE A 136 7.45 23.45 -9.70
C ILE A 136 6.15 23.23 -10.46
N ARG A 137 5.92 23.97 -11.56
CA ARG A 137 4.72 23.75 -12.40
C ARG A 137 4.65 22.34 -12.97
N LEU A 138 5.78 21.78 -13.37
CA LEU A 138 5.86 20.39 -13.86
C LEU A 138 5.49 19.39 -12.76
N VAL A 139 5.97 19.60 -11.53
CA VAL A 139 5.61 18.78 -10.38
C VAL A 139 4.12 18.94 -10.02
N GLU A 140 3.59 20.16 -10.04
CA GLU A 140 2.16 20.44 -9.82
C GLU A 140 1.29 19.80 -10.91
N GLU A 141 1.71 19.87 -12.17
CA GLU A 141 1.01 19.24 -13.30
C GLU A 141 1.09 17.71 -13.20
N TYR A 142 2.22 17.15 -12.80
CA TYR A 142 2.37 15.71 -12.57
C TYR A 142 1.53 15.25 -11.38
N ALA A 143 1.47 16.04 -10.31
CA ALA A 143 0.64 15.80 -9.14
C ALA A 143 -0.86 15.94 -9.45
N ALA A 144 -1.23 16.87 -10.33
CA ALA A 144 -2.61 17.04 -10.78
C ALA A 144 -3.03 15.92 -11.75
N LYS A 145 -2.15 15.53 -12.67
CA LYS A 145 -2.38 14.39 -13.57
C LYS A 145 -2.44 13.08 -12.81
N SER A 146 -1.55 12.90 -11.83
CA SER A 146 -1.57 11.73 -10.96
C SER A 146 -2.79 11.75 -10.05
N SER A 147 -3.21 12.90 -9.50
CA SER A 147 -4.45 12.97 -8.72
C SER A 147 -5.68 12.71 -9.58
N THR A 148 -5.75 13.15 -10.83
CA THR A 148 -6.82 12.74 -11.76
C THR A 148 -6.72 11.28 -12.19
N PHE A 149 -5.51 10.72 -12.29
CA PHE A 149 -5.32 9.29 -12.53
C PHE A 149 -5.72 8.47 -11.30
N TYR A 150 -5.44 8.93 -10.09
CA TYR A 150 -5.81 8.27 -8.83
C TYR A 150 -7.28 8.47 -8.48
N VAL A 151 -7.89 9.61 -8.83
CA VAL A 151 -9.35 9.82 -8.73
C VAL A 151 -10.08 9.05 -9.82
N GLY A 152 -9.51 8.96 -11.03
CA GLY A 152 -10.01 8.12 -12.10
C GLY A 152 -9.88 6.63 -11.75
N ALA A 153 -8.73 6.19 -11.25
CA ALA A 153 -8.52 4.85 -10.73
C ALA A 153 -9.37 4.59 -9.49
N ALA A 154 -9.56 5.55 -8.59
CA ALA A 154 -10.47 5.44 -7.46
C ALA A 154 -11.94 5.38 -7.90
N SER A 155 -12.33 6.04 -8.99
CA SER A 155 -13.68 5.91 -9.57
C SER A 155 -13.88 4.58 -10.29
N VAL A 156 -12.83 4.08 -10.96
CA VAL A 156 -12.82 2.74 -11.56
C VAL A 156 -12.76 1.67 -10.46
N VAL A 157 -12.10 1.94 -9.34
CA VAL A 157 -12.11 1.12 -8.13
C VAL A 157 -13.48 1.20 -7.48
N ASP A 158 -14.09 2.37 -7.28
CA ASP A 158 -15.46 2.53 -6.73
C ASP A 158 -16.51 1.82 -7.59
N ASP A 159 -16.41 1.89 -8.92
CA ASP A 159 -17.30 1.19 -9.84
C ASP A 159 -16.98 -0.32 -9.85
N ALA A 160 -15.70 -0.71 -9.86
CA ALA A 160 -15.28 -2.12 -9.70
C ALA A 160 -15.53 -2.68 -8.29
N GLN A 161 -15.80 -1.81 -7.30
CA GLN A 161 -16.02 -2.12 -5.89
C GLN A 161 -17.51 -2.15 -5.55
N LYS A 162 -18.34 -1.37 -6.26
CA LYS A 162 -19.78 -1.62 -6.36
C LYS A 162 -20.05 -2.94 -7.09
N ASP A 163 -19.30 -3.23 -8.14
CA ASP A 163 -19.35 -4.54 -8.80
C ASP A 163 -18.71 -5.63 -7.93
N SER A 164 -17.64 -5.36 -7.16
CA SER A 164 -17.08 -6.35 -6.23
C SER A 164 -17.91 -6.57 -4.98
N ASN A 165 -18.78 -5.65 -4.56
CA ASN A 165 -19.74 -5.94 -3.49
C ASN A 165 -20.83 -6.92 -3.96
N GLY A 166 -21.02 -7.08 -5.28
CA GLY A 166 -21.83 -8.15 -5.89
C GLY A 166 -21.02 -9.37 -6.37
N ILE A 167 -19.69 -9.30 -6.34
CA ILE A 167 -18.73 -10.29 -6.87
C ILE A 167 -17.50 -10.35 -5.93
N MET A 168 -17.70 -10.33 -4.63
CA MET A 168 -16.75 -10.96 -3.72
C MET A 168 -17.30 -12.37 -3.70
N GLN A 169 -16.62 -13.29 -4.40
CA GLN A 169 -16.90 -14.69 -4.11
C GLN A 169 -16.57 -14.84 -2.62
N ASP A 170 -17.61 -14.97 -1.81
CA ASP A 170 -17.48 -15.47 -0.46
C ASP A 170 -16.82 -16.84 -0.63
N LEU A 171 -15.51 -16.89 -0.42
CA LEU A 171 -14.80 -18.15 -0.27
C LEU A 171 -15.57 -18.89 0.82
N PRO A 172 -15.87 -20.18 0.67
CA PRO A 172 -16.63 -20.91 1.67
C PRO A 172 -15.99 -20.68 3.04
N GLU A 173 -16.75 -19.99 3.91
CA GLU A 173 -16.29 -19.61 5.23
C GLU A 173 -16.16 -20.90 6.03
N GLY A 174 -14.95 -21.24 6.47
CA GLY A 174 -14.79 -22.22 7.54
C GLY A 174 -15.40 -21.63 8.81
N GLU A 175 -16.12 -22.44 9.59
CA GLU A 175 -16.97 -21.98 10.71
C GLU A 175 -16.27 -21.01 11.67
N ASP A 176 -14.93 -21.00 11.76
CA ASP A 176 -14.17 -20.16 12.69
C ASP A 176 -12.93 -19.44 12.11
N GLY A 177 -12.58 -19.63 10.82
CA GLY A 177 -11.29 -19.17 10.29
C GLY A 177 -10.08 -19.80 11.00
N ASP A 178 -10.29 -20.97 11.61
CA ASP A 178 -9.30 -21.71 12.40
C ASP A 178 -8.35 -22.47 11.47
N GLN A 179 -7.05 -22.43 11.81
CA GLN A 179 -5.99 -23.16 11.11
C GLN A 179 -6.16 -24.69 11.26
N ALA A 180 -7.00 -25.12 12.22
CA ALA A 180 -7.22 -26.51 12.58
C ALA A 180 -8.49 -27.16 11.99
N GLU A 181 -9.15 -26.57 10.99
CA GLU A 181 -10.45 -27.06 10.47
C GLU A 181 -10.45 -28.57 10.14
N LEU A 182 -9.44 -29.04 9.38
CA LEU A 182 -9.28 -30.46 9.05
C LEU A 182 -9.03 -31.35 10.28
N TYR A 183 -8.27 -30.85 11.26
CA TYR A 183 -8.02 -31.56 12.51
C TYR A 183 -9.29 -31.65 13.37
N HIS A 184 -10.10 -30.59 13.39
CA HIS A 184 -11.40 -30.58 14.07
C HIS A 184 -12.40 -31.50 13.39
N LEU A 185 -12.46 -31.52 12.05
CA LEU A 185 -13.29 -32.47 11.29
C LEU A 185 -12.92 -33.92 11.60
N TRP A 186 -11.62 -34.21 11.77
CA TRP A 186 -11.13 -35.54 12.15
C TRP A 186 -11.61 -35.98 13.54
N TRP A 187 -11.78 -35.02 14.46
CA TRP A 187 -12.21 -35.22 15.84
C TRP A 187 -13.64 -34.71 16.12
N ASP A 188 -14.47 -34.53 15.09
CA ASP A 188 -15.79 -33.91 15.21
C ASP A 188 -16.64 -34.62 16.28
N LYS A 189 -17.43 -33.84 17.03
CA LYS A 189 -18.28 -34.33 18.12
C LYS A 189 -19.47 -35.11 17.57
N ASP A 190 -19.96 -34.77 16.38
CA ASP A 190 -20.96 -35.54 15.66
C ASP A 190 -20.31 -36.80 15.08
N PRO A 191 -20.69 -38.01 15.53
CA PRO A 191 -20.08 -39.25 15.08
C PRO A 191 -20.31 -39.53 13.59
N GLU A 192 -21.41 -39.09 13.00
CA GLU A 192 -21.68 -39.28 11.58
C GLU A 192 -20.84 -38.34 10.73
N LYS A 193 -20.78 -37.05 11.10
CA LYS A 193 -19.91 -36.07 10.44
C LYS A 193 -18.45 -36.50 10.53
N ARG A 194 -18.00 -36.91 11.71
CA ARG A 194 -16.65 -37.47 11.93
C ARG A 194 -16.37 -38.69 11.07
N ALA A 195 -17.29 -39.66 11.01
CA ALA A 195 -17.09 -40.88 10.23
C ALA A 195 -16.99 -40.59 8.73
N ARG A 196 -17.84 -39.68 8.21
CA ARG A 196 -17.78 -39.23 6.81
C ARG A 196 -16.46 -38.51 6.52
N ALA A 197 -16.06 -37.57 7.37
CA ALA A 197 -14.82 -36.81 7.22
C ALA A 197 -13.59 -37.72 7.24
N ARG A 198 -13.46 -38.57 8.25
CA ARG A 198 -12.34 -39.50 8.39
C ARG A 198 -12.18 -40.42 7.18
N LYS A 199 -13.28 -40.82 6.53
CA LYS A 199 -13.23 -41.67 5.34
C LYS A 199 -12.47 -40.97 4.21
N TRP A 200 -12.96 -39.84 3.72
CA TRP A 200 -12.36 -39.17 2.56
C TRP A 200 -10.99 -38.57 2.89
N ILE A 201 -10.77 -38.09 4.12
CA ILE A 201 -9.45 -37.59 4.58
C ILE A 201 -8.42 -38.71 4.54
N SER A 202 -8.75 -39.87 5.13
CA SER A 202 -7.83 -41.02 5.15
C SER A 202 -7.55 -41.55 3.75
N GLU A 203 -8.58 -41.65 2.91
CA GLU A 203 -8.43 -42.09 1.52
C GLU A 203 -7.52 -41.15 0.74
N ARG A 204 -7.65 -39.83 0.92
CA ARG A 204 -6.76 -38.89 0.24
C ARG A 204 -5.33 -38.97 0.73
N ILE A 205 -5.09 -38.94 2.04
CA ILE A 205 -3.72 -38.99 2.59
C ILE A 205 -3.04 -40.31 2.24
N ARG A 206 -3.76 -41.45 2.30
CA ARG A 206 -3.21 -42.77 1.99
C ARG A 206 -2.87 -42.97 0.51
N LYS A 207 -3.30 -42.09 -0.40
CA LYS A 207 -2.82 -42.13 -1.79
C LYS A 207 -1.33 -41.77 -1.89
N GLU A 208 -0.82 -40.87 -1.03
CA GLU A 208 0.61 -40.56 -0.93
C GLU A 208 1.31 -41.36 0.18
N HIS A 209 0.55 -41.79 1.19
CA HIS A 209 1.06 -42.51 2.36
C HIS A 209 0.25 -43.79 2.69
N PRO A 210 0.34 -44.86 1.88
CA PRO A 210 -0.58 -46.01 1.93
C PRO A 210 -0.66 -46.73 3.28
N ASP A 211 0.47 -46.81 3.99
CA ASP A 211 0.60 -47.59 5.22
C ASP A 211 0.35 -46.77 6.50
N TRP A 212 -0.08 -45.50 6.38
CA TRP A 212 -0.26 -44.64 7.54
C TRP A 212 -1.49 -45.01 8.38
N THR A 213 -1.22 -45.15 9.67
CA THR A 213 -2.23 -45.36 10.71
C THR A 213 -3.06 -44.10 10.95
N ASP A 214 -4.24 -44.26 11.53
CA ASP A 214 -5.10 -43.14 11.92
C ASP A 214 -4.42 -42.17 12.90
N LYS A 215 -3.47 -42.67 13.72
CA LYS A 215 -2.67 -41.81 14.59
C LYS A 215 -1.73 -40.93 13.76
N GLN A 216 -1.00 -41.51 12.81
CA GLN A 216 -0.09 -40.75 11.94
C GLN A 216 -0.84 -39.74 11.09
N ILE A 217 -2.04 -40.09 10.60
CA ILE A 217 -2.91 -39.14 9.90
C ILE A 217 -3.31 -37.99 10.83
N SER A 218 -3.74 -38.28 12.07
CA SER A 218 -4.08 -37.23 13.03
C SER A 218 -2.90 -36.32 13.34
N ASP A 219 -1.71 -36.89 13.58
CA ASP A 219 -0.47 -36.13 13.84
C ASP A 219 -0.16 -35.22 12.64
N TYR A 220 -0.35 -35.72 11.42
CA TYR A 220 -0.13 -34.97 10.17
C TYR A 220 -1.12 -33.81 9.98
N LEU A 221 -2.40 -34.01 10.32
CA LEU A 221 -3.39 -32.93 10.29
C LEU A 221 -3.09 -31.85 11.33
N GLU A 222 -2.54 -32.24 12.49
CA GLU A 222 -2.06 -31.30 13.51
C GLU A 222 -0.89 -30.47 12.98
N LYS A 223 0.06 -31.12 12.28
CA LYS A 223 1.17 -30.42 11.60
C LYS A 223 0.69 -29.42 10.56
N LEU A 224 -0.27 -29.82 9.71
CA LEU A 224 -0.89 -28.91 8.74
C LEU A 224 -1.55 -27.70 9.42
N SER A 225 -2.15 -27.88 10.60
CA SER A 225 -2.70 -26.77 11.38
C SER A 225 -1.63 -25.82 11.92
N ASP A 226 -0.42 -26.29 12.18
CA ASP A 226 0.69 -25.50 12.71
C ASP A 226 1.35 -24.66 11.60
N GLU A 227 1.43 -25.19 10.38
CA GLU A 227 2.25 -24.60 9.32
C GLU A 227 1.51 -24.20 8.02
N GLY A 228 0.23 -24.56 7.92
CA GLY A 228 -0.54 -24.59 6.68
C GLY A 228 -0.86 -23.24 6.04
N CYS A 229 -0.54 -22.13 6.69
CA CYS A 229 -0.95 -20.79 6.24
C CYS A 229 -0.62 -20.48 4.78
N GLY A 230 0.59 -20.84 4.33
CA GLY A 230 1.01 -20.64 2.95
C GLY A 230 0.27 -21.52 1.96
N TYR A 231 0.05 -22.79 2.30
CA TYR A 231 -0.71 -23.72 1.47
C TYR A 231 -2.15 -23.25 1.29
N VAL A 232 -2.78 -22.80 2.38
CA VAL A 232 -4.14 -22.25 2.34
C VAL A 232 -4.22 -20.98 1.53
N ALA A 233 -3.24 -20.08 1.66
CA ALA A 233 -3.21 -18.87 0.86
C ALA A 233 -3.14 -19.19 -0.65
N ASP A 234 -2.36 -20.21 -1.03
CA ASP A 234 -2.28 -20.67 -2.41
C ASP A 234 -3.61 -21.28 -2.88
N ILE A 235 -4.22 -22.20 -2.10
CA ILE A 235 -5.54 -22.80 -2.41
C ILE A 235 -6.62 -21.72 -2.52
N ASN A 236 -6.62 -20.72 -1.67
CA ASN A 236 -7.59 -19.62 -1.75
C ASN A 236 -7.46 -18.84 -3.07
N THR A 237 -6.26 -18.67 -3.64
CA THR A 237 -6.15 -18.09 -4.99
C THR A 237 -6.77 -18.98 -6.06
N LEU A 238 -6.68 -20.29 -5.90
CA LEU A 238 -7.29 -21.26 -6.82
C LEU A 238 -8.82 -21.21 -6.71
N MET A 239 -9.35 -21.04 -5.50
CA MET A 239 -10.79 -20.87 -5.23
C MET A 239 -11.32 -19.53 -5.76
N GLN A 240 -10.49 -18.48 -5.87
CA GLN A 240 -10.84 -17.23 -6.55
C GLN A 240 -10.84 -17.37 -8.08
N GLU A 241 -10.06 -18.31 -8.61
CA GLU A 241 -9.92 -18.53 -10.05
C GLU A 241 -11.02 -19.43 -10.62
N TYR A 242 -11.40 -20.47 -9.88
CA TYR A 242 -12.28 -21.52 -10.39
C TYR A 242 -13.55 -21.68 -9.55
N SER A 243 -14.65 -22.01 -10.22
CA SER A 243 -15.87 -22.43 -9.52
C SER A 243 -15.70 -23.82 -8.90
N ILE A 244 -16.48 -24.15 -7.86
CA ILE A 244 -16.48 -25.49 -7.24
C ILE A 244 -16.71 -26.61 -8.28
N PRO A 245 -17.68 -26.52 -9.21
CA PRO A 245 -17.83 -27.53 -10.27
C PRO A 245 -16.59 -27.69 -11.16
N ASP A 246 -15.91 -26.59 -11.51
CA ASP A 246 -14.68 -26.65 -12.30
C ASP A 246 -13.55 -27.29 -11.52
N LEU A 247 -13.42 -26.97 -10.23
CA LEU A 247 -12.44 -27.57 -9.33
C LEU A 247 -12.66 -29.08 -9.20
N ARG A 248 -13.90 -29.51 -8.98
CA ARG A 248 -14.25 -30.93 -8.93
C ARG A 248 -13.81 -31.66 -10.19
N THR A 249 -14.10 -31.08 -11.34
CA THR A 249 -13.78 -31.66 -12.65
C THR A 249 -12.27 -31.71 -12.89
N LYS A 250 -11.55 -30.61 -12.62
CA LYS A 250 -10.11 -30.48 -12.88
C LYS A 250 -9.26 -31.36 -11.96
N PHE A 251 -9.63 -31.43 -10.68
CA PHE A 251 -8.84 -32.14 -9.67
C PHE A 251 -9.34 -33.55 -9.38
N GLY A 252 -10.47 -33.95 -10.00
CA GLY A 252 -11.06 -35.28 -9.80
C GLY A 252 -11.57 -35.46 -8.36
N ILE A 253 -12.18 -34.43 -7.79
CA ILE A 253 -12.68 -34.45 -6.42
C ILE A 253 -13.90 -35.37 -6.33
N PRO A 254 -13.89 -36.40 -5.47
CA PRO A 254 -15.00 -37.35 -5.36
C PRO A 254 -16.33 -36.70 -4.92
N ASP A 255 -17.45 -37.29 -5.34
CA ASP A 255 -18.79 -36.79 -5.02
C ASP A 255 -19.12 -36.90 -3.52
N GLU A 256 -18.47 -37.81 -2.78
CA GLU A 256 -18.65 -37.94 -1.34
C GLU A 256 -18.04 -36.80 -0.51
N VAL A 257 -17.14 -36.01 -1.10
CA VAL A 257 -16.60 -34.81 -0.47
C VAL A 257 -17.70 -33.75 -0.55
N PRO A 258 -18.19 -33.16 0.55
CA PRO A 258 -19.15 -32.06 0.47
C PRO A 258 -18.56 -30.83 -0.20
N ASP A 259 -19.39 -29.98 -0.81
CA ASP A 259 -18.92 -28.77 -1.51
C ASP A 259 -18.20 -27.81 -0.55
N GLU A 260 -18.66 -27.71 0.70
CA GLU A 260 -18.00 -26.97 1.77
C GLU A 260 -16.60 -27.50 2.10
N CYS A 261 -16.32 -28.78 1.85
CA CYS A 261 -15.02 -29.41 2.09
C CYS A 261 -14.11 -29.43 0.85
N VAL A 262 -14.51 -28.84 -0.29
CA VAL A 262 -13.69 -28.83 -1.52
C VAL A 262 -12.35 -28.12 -1.30
N LYS A 263 -12.35 -27.00 -0.55
CA LYS A 263 -11.13 -26.29 -0.13
C LYS A 263 -10.19 -27.22 0.63
N ASP A 264 -10.73 -27.94 1.61
CA ASP A 264 -9.97 -28.82 2.50
C ASP A 264 -9.42 -30.05 1.77
N TRP A 265 -10.19 -30.58 0.82
CA TRP A 265 -9.73 -31.66 -0.03
C TRP A 265 -8.57 -31.22 -0.93
N LEU A 266 -8.67 -30.04 -1.56
CA LEU A 266 -7.58 -29.47 -2.37
C LEU A 266 -6.35 -29.18 -1.54
N LEU A 267 -6.54 -28.65 -0.31
CA LEU A 267 -5.46 -28.44 0.64
C LEU A 267 -4.74 -29.74 0.99
N LEU A 268 -5.47 -30.82 1.29
CA LEU A 268 -4.89 -32.12 1.55
C LEU A 268 -4.20 -32.72 0.33
N ASP A 269 -4.77 -32.57 -0.85
CA ASP A 269 -4.17 -33.04 -2.10
C ASP A 269 -2.83 -32.33 -2.39
N TYR A 270 -2.80 -31.01 -2.20
CA TYR A 270 -1.61 -30.20 -2.35
C TYR A 270 -0.57 -30.54 -1.29
N TYR A 271 -0.94 -30.48 -0.01
CA TYR A 271 -0.04 -30.69 1.10
C TYR A 271 0.55 -32.11 1.12
N ALA A 272 -0.29 -33.15 0.98
CA ALA A 272 0.18 -34.55 0.99
C ALA A 272 1.16 -34.86 -0.16
N SER A 273 1.04 -34.17 -1.29
CA SER A 273 1.88 -34.45 -2.47
C SER A 273 3.14 -33.59 -2.56
N GLN A 274 3.18 -32.43 -1.90
CA GLN A 274 4.27 -31.46 -2.08
C GLN A 274 4.98 -31.04 -0.82
N ASP A 275 4.43 -31.33 0.36
CA ASP A 275 5.09 -30.94 1.59
C ASP A 275 6.49 -31.55 1.68
N ASN A 276 7.46 -30.75 2.15
CA ASN A 276 8.88 -31.07 2.19
C ASN A 276 9.56 -31.38 0.84
N HIS A 277 8.89 -31.13 -0.28
CA HIS A 277 9.52 -31.17 -1.60
C HIS A 277 10.22 -29.85 -1.91
N ASN A 278 11.49 -29.94 -2.34
CA ASN A 278 12.38 -28.82 -2.58
C ASN A 278 13.12 -28.96 -3.93
N PRO A 279 13.52 -27.85 -4.55
CA PRO A 279 14.34 -27.90 -5.75
C PRO A 279 15.74 -28.39 -5.40
N GLY A 280 16.12 -29.55 -5.92
CA GLY A 280 17.46 -30.10 -5.79
C GLY A 280 18.52 -29.28 -6.55
N PRO A 281 19.82 -29.50 -6.29
CA PRO A 281 20.91 -28.69 -6.85
C PRO A 281 20.96 -28.64 -8.38
N ASN A 282 20.41 -29.67 -9.06
CA ASN A 282 20.36 -29.78 -10.52
C ASN A 282 18.99 -29.42 -11.11
N GLY A 283 18.09 -28.81 -10.32
CA GLY A 283 16.72 -28.50 -10.72
C GLY A 283 15.78 -29.72 -10.74
N GLY A 284 16.23 -30.85 -10.18
CA GLY A 284 15.36 -31.99 -9.88
C GLY A 284 14.51 -31.75 -8.63
N ASP A 285 13.61 -32.68 -8.34
CA ASP A 285 12.81 -32.67 -7.12
C ASP A 285 13.46 -33.53 -6.04
N GLU A 286 13.58 -33.00 -4.83
CA GLU A 286 14.11 -33.69 -3.66
C GLU A 286 13.14 -33.55 -2.48
N MET A 287 12.80 -34.66 -1.85
CA MET A 287 11.97 -34.68 -0.64
C MET A 287 12.89 -34.73 0.58
N ASP A 288 12.75 -33.76 1.49
CA ASP A 288 13.51 -33.69 2.75
C ASP A 288 12.66 -34.15 3.94
N PRO A 289 12.77 -35.41 4.39
CA PRO A 289 11.96 -35.92 5.49
C PRO A 289 12.30 -35.27 6.85
N ASN A 290 13.34 -34.43 6.95
CA ASN A 290 13.76 -33.77 8.18
C ASN A 290 13.63 -32.23 8.12
N GLU A 291 12.89 -31.69 7.14
CA GLU A 291 12.60 -30.26 7.07
C GLU A 291 11.87 -29.75 8.32
N ASP A 292 10.97 -30.58 8.83
CA ASP A 292 10.11 -30.24 9.96
C ASP A 292 10.72 -30.60 11.32
N PRO A 293 10.44 -29.81 12.37
CA PRO A 293 10.87 -30.12 13.73
C PRO A 293 10.31 -31.44 14.28
N SER A 294 9.08 -31.82 13.90
CA SER A 294 8.45 -33.07 14.36
C SER A 294 7.29 -33.49 13.47
N SER A 295 6.65 -34.62 13.78
CA SER A 295 5.47 -35.10 13.06
C SER A 295 4.21 -34.26 13.27
N THR A 296 4.20 -33.35 14.26
CA THR A 296 3.05 -32.50 14.62
C THR A 296 3.39 -31.01 14.59
N GLN A 297 4.63 -30.64 14.28
CA GLN A 297 5.08 -29.24 14.20
C GLN A 297 5.81 -29.06 12.89
N GLY A 298 5.41 -28.04 12.15
CA GLY A 298 5.95 -27.75 10.84
C GLY A 298 6.85 -26.53 10.84
N ARG A 299 7.64 -26.37 9.78
CA ARG A 299 8.48 -25.18 9.60
C ARG A 299 7.72 -24.01 8.98
N GLY A 300 6.62 -24.28 8.28
CA GLY A 300 5.93 -23.33 7.43
C GLY A 300 6.65 -23.10 6.10
N THR A 301 6.03 -22.31 5.24
CA THR A 301 6.54 -22.08 3.88
C THR A 301 7.08 -20.67 3.68
N SER A 302 8.20 -20.57 2.98
CA SER A 302 8.71 -19.32 2.42
C SER A 302 8.05 -19.02 1.06
N PRO A 303 8.17 -17.78 0.54
CA PRO A 303 7.80 -17.46 -0.84
C PRO A 303 8.37 -18.42 -1.90
N GLY A 304 9.63 -18.87 -1.69
CA GLY A 304 10.29 -19.81 -2.58
C GLY A 304 9.64 -21.19 -2.53
N ASP A 305 9.32 -21.67 -1.33
CA ASP A 305 8.70 -22.98 -1.11
C ASP A 305 7.32 -23.01 -1.77
N ARG A 306 6.49 -21.99 -1.53
CA ARG A 306 5.16 -21.85 -2.16
C ARG A 306 5.27 -21.81 -3.68
N LYS A 307 6.16 -20.98 -4.21
CA LYS A 307 6.39 -20.92 -5.67
C LYS A 307 6.75 -22.29 -6.24
N TYR A 308 7.67 -23.01 -5.62
CA TYR A 308 8.10 -24.31 -6.12
C TYR A 308 6.99 -25.37 -5.99
N ARG A 309 6.46 -25.55 -4.78
CA ARG A 309 5.49 -26.59 -4.45
C ARG A 309 4.17 -26.37 -5.20
N PHE A 310 3.64 -25.15 -5.22
CA PHE A 310 2.35 -24.87 -5.86
C PHE A 310 2.40 -25.01 -7.38
N THR A 311 3.44 -24.47 -8.03
CA THR A 311 3.62 -24.60 -9.48
C THR A 311 3.80 -26.06 -9.89
N ARG A 312 4.56 -26.84 -9.11
CA ARG A 312 4.76 -28.27 -9.35
C ARG A 312 3.46 -29.06 -9.21
N TRP A 313 2.70 -28.82 -8.15
CA TRP A 313 1.41 -29.46 -7.91
C TRP A 313 0.42 -29.18 -9.05
N LEU A 314 0.17 -27.91 -9.37
CA LEU A 314 -0.77 -27.52 -10.41
C LEU A 314 -0.38 -28.06 -11.79
N LYS A 315 0.92 -28.18 -12.08
CA LYS A 315 1.41 -28.79 -13.32
C LYS A 315 0.97 -30.25 -13.47
N THR A 316 0.79 -31.01 -12.37
CA THR A 316 0.25 -32.38 -12.43
C THR A 316 -1.20 -32.44 -12.93
N TYR A 317 -1.93 -31.34 -12.78
CA TYR A 317 -3.30 -31.14 -13.28
C TYR A 317 -3.34 -30.37 -14.61
N GLY A 318 -2.19 -30.16 -15.25
CA GLY A 318 -2.09 -29.41 -16.51
C GLY A 318 -2.40 -27.91 -16.37
N ILE A 319 -2.29 -27.35 -15.16
CA ILE A 319 -2.49 -25.93 -14.88
C ILE A 319 -1.11 -25.27 -14.79
N THR A 320 -0.89 -24.22 -15.57
CA THR A 320 0.33 -23.40 -15.51
C THR A 320 0.05 -22.16 -14.67
N VAL A 321 0.93 -21.89 -13.70
CA VAL A 321 0.90 -20.64 -12.93
C VAL A 321 2.28 -20.00 -12.86
N HIS A 322 2.30 -18.68 -12.80
CA HIS A 322 3.52 -17.89 -12.57
C HIS A 322 3.40 -17.09 -11.28
N MET A 323 4.28 -17.38 -10.33
CA MET A 323 4.36 -16.62 -9.07
C MET A 323 5.48 -15.59 -9.11
N SER A 324 5.15 -14.34 -8.77
CA SER A 324 6.11 -13.24 -8.75
C SER A 324 7.05 -13.31 -7.55
N GLN A 325 8.14 -12.54 -7.58
CA GLN A 325 8.88 -12.25 -6.34
C GLN A 325 8.06 -11.35 -5.43
N SER A 326 8.30 -11.44 -4.11
CA SER A 326 7.63 -10.60 -3.12
C SER A 326 8.01 -9.12 -3.27
N LYS A 327 7.01 -8.25 -3.18
CA LYS A 327 7.16 -6.79 -3.26
C LYS A 327 6.67 -6.15 -1.96
N SER A 328 7.43 -5.20 -1.43
CA SER A 328 7.03 -4.47 -0.22
C SER A 328 5.74 -3.69 -0.43
N VAL A 329 4.87 -3.70 0.59
CA VAL A 329 3.64 -2.88 0.65
C VAL A 329 3.87 -1.58 1.43
N LYS A 330 5.04 -1.39 2.02
CA LYS A 330 5.31 -0.21 2.86
C LYS A 330 5.20 1.09 2.07
N GLY A 331 4.50 2.05 2.65
CA GLY A 331 4.22 3.35 2.06
C GLY A 331 2.97 3.35 1.17
N SER A 332 2.48 4.54 0.83
CA SER A 332 1.19 4.72 0.14
C SER A 332 1.10 4.06 -1.23
N PHE A 333 2.24 3.81 -1.89
CA PHE A 333 2.27 3.19 -3.22
C PHE A 333 2.01 1.68 -3.18
N GLY A 334 2.28 1.00 -2.05
CA GLY A 334 2.10 -0.45 -1.94
C GLY A 334 0.63 -0.87 -2.05
N VAL A 335 -0.25 -0.20 -1.29
CA VAL A 335 -1.70 -0.42 -1.33
C VAL A 335 -2.27 -0.13 -2.72
N VAL A 336 -1.85 0.98 -3.32
CA VAL A 336 -2.24 1.35 -4.69
C VAL A 336 -1.82 0.28 -5.70
N ALA A 337 -0.59 -0.25 -5.58
CA ALA A 337 -0.11 -1.31 -6.46
C ALA A 337 -0.93 -2.60 -6.31
N ILE A 338 -1.32 -2.98 -5.08
CA ILE A 338 -2.23 -4.10 -4.83
C ILE A 338 -3.59 -3.85 -5.49
N ALA A 339 -4.21 -2.69 -5.25
CA ALA A 339 -5.52 -2.36 -5.83
C ALA A 339 -5.51 -2.42 -7.37
N LEU A 340 -4.48 -1.86 -8.01
CA LEU A 340 -4.29 -1.97 -9.46
C LEU A 340 -4.07 -3.41 -9.93
N THR A 341 -3.31 -4.19 -9.15
CA THR A 341 -3.06 -5.61 -9.45
C THR A 341 -4.35 -6.42 -9.43
N LEU A 342 -5.20 -6.23 -8.42
CA LEU A 342 -6.50 -6.88 -8.32
C LEU A 342 -7.44 -6.47 -9.48
N LEU A 343 -7.46 -5.18 -9.82
CA LEU A 343 -8.28 -4.68 -10.93
C LEU A 343 -7.89 -5.30 -12.27
N VAL A 344 -6.59 -5.32 -12.58
CA VAL A 344 -6.06 -5.95 -13.80
C VAL A 344 -6.25 -7.47 -13.73
N GLY A 345 -6.11 -8.05 -12.55
CA GLY A 345 -6.21 -9.48 -12.30
C GLY A 345 -7.55 -10.10 -12.64
N LYS A 346 -8.65 -9.35 -12.53
CA LYS A 346 -9.98 -9.76 -13.01
C LYS A 346 -10.02 -10.09 -14.52
N ILE A 347 -9.10 -9.51 -15.29
CA ILE A 347 -9.01 -9.69 -16.74
C ILE A 347 -7.85 -10.62 -17.10
N THR A 348 -6.80 -10.63 -16.29
CA THR A 348 -5.57 -11.38 -16.56
C THR A 348 -5.37 -12.60 -15.67
N HIS A 349 -6.43 -13.09 -15.01
CA HIS A 349 -6.38 -14.26 -14.13
C HIS A 349 -5.26 -14.18 -13.08
N ARG A 350 -5.12 -12.99 -12.47
CA ARG A 350 -4.04 -12.69 -11.50
C ARG A 350 -4.63 -12.44 -10.11
N HIS A 351 -4.12 -13.18 -9.14
CA HIS A 351 -4.48 -13.10 -7.73
C HIS A 351 -3.29 -12.64 -6.89
N VAL A 352 -3.53 -12.27 -5.64
CA VAL A 352 -2.50 -11.68 -4.76
C VAL A 352 -2.47 -12.42 -3.44
N VAL A 353 -1.26 -12.82 -3.02
CA VAL A 353 -1.00 -13.32 -1.66
C VAL A 353 -0.17 -12.30 -0.90
N LEU A 354 -0.60 -11.97 0.31
CA LEU A 354 0.08 -11.08 1.23
C LEU A 354 0.80 -11.90 2.30
N ARG A 355 2.07 -11.55 2.54
CA ARG A 355 2.89 -12.02 3.65
C ARG A 355 3.00 -10.90 4.68
N ILE A 356 2.67 -11.22 5.92
CA ILE A 356 2.75 -10.30 7.05
C ILE A 356 3.58 -10.88 8.20
N SER A 357 4.29 -10.02 8.92
CA SER A 357 4.92 -10.32 10.20
C SER A 357 5.25 -9.00 10.89
N PRO A 358 4.77 -8.70 12.11
CA PRO A 358 3.86 -9.49 12.93
C PRO A 358 2.44 -9.60 12.35
N LEU A 359 1.60 -10.43 12.98
CA LEU A 359 0.21 -10.68 12.57
C LEU A 359 -0.72 -9.56 13.08
N TYR A 360 -0.68 -8.40 12.42
CA TYR A 360 -1.64 -7.32 12.65
C TYR A 360 -2.83 -7.46 11.69
N MET A 361 -3.81 -8.26 12.12
CA MET A 361 -5.08 -8.47 11.43
C MET A 361 -6.24 -8.10 12.35
N TYR A 362 -7.34 -7.61 11.77
CA TYR A 362 -8.55 -7.25 12.49
C TYR A 362 -9.75 -7.91 11.84
N ASP A 363 -10.58 -8.59 12.63
CA ASP A 363 -11.78 -9.24 12.17
C ASP A 363 -12.68 -8.25 11.42
N CYS A 364 -13.16 -8.63 10.23
CA CYS A 364 -13.96 -7.71 9.41
C CYS A 364 -15.34 -7.39 9.99
N GLU A 365 -15.90 -8.27 10.81
CA GLU A 365 -17.24 -8.15 11.38
C GLU A 365 -17.19 -7.47 12.75
N THR A 366 -16.32 -7.95 13.64
CA THR A 366 -16.25 -7.46 15.02
C THR A 366 -15.28 -6.29 15.17
N GLY A 367 -14.31 -6.16 14.25
CA GLY A 367 -13.21 -5.21 14.36
C GLY A 367 -12.16 -5.59 15.41
N GLU A 368 -12.30 -6.76 16.05
CA GLU A 368 -11.38 -7.22 17.07
C GLU A 368 -10.03 -7.60 16.47
N LYS A 369 -8.96 -7.31 17.19
CA LYS A 369 -7.61 -7.67 16.77
C LYS A 369 -7.41 -9.18 16.89
N TYR A 370 -6.77 -9.78 15.90
CA TYR A 370 -6.37 -11.19 15.94
C TYR A 370 -5.50 -11.45 17.18
N PRO A 371 -5.82 -12.49 17.99
CA PRO A 371 -5.30 -12.62 19.35
C PRO A 371 -3.82 -12.98 19.44
N ASN A 372 -3.22 -13.50 18.36
CA ASN A 372 -1.82 -13.91 18.33
C ASN A 372 -1.00 -13.09 17.32
N PRO A 373 -0.38 -11.98 17.74
CA PRO A 373 0.40 -11.13 16.84
C PRO A 373 1.79 -11.69 16.51
N GLU A 374 2.25 -12.73 17.21
CA GLU A 374 3.60 -13.26 17.02
C GLU A 374 3.69 -14.15 15.77
N GLY A 375 4.82 -14.07 15.08
CA GLY A 375 5.13 -14.90 13.90
C GLY A 375 4.93 -14.20 12.56
N SER A 376 4.91 -15.01 11.51
CA SER A 376 4.62 -14.57 10.14
C SER A 376 3.46 -15.37 9.57
N HIS A 377 2.66 -14.75 8.71
CA HIS A 377 1.47 -15.35 8.13
C HIS A 377 1.37 -15.03 6.64
N ALA A 378 0.81 -15.98 5.89
CA ALA A 378 0.46 -15.81 4.49
C ALA A 378 -1.06 -15.83 4.36
N VAL A 379 -1.62 -14.85 3.64
CA VAL A 379 -3.06 -14.66 3.49
C VAL A 379 -3.40 -14.20 2.07
N THR A 380 -4.56 -14.57 1.57
CA THR A 380 -4.98 -14.20 0.21
C THR A 380 -5.67 -12.85 0.23
N VAL A 381 -5.34 -11.96 -0.70
CA VAL A 381 -5.97 -10.64 -0.78
C VAL A 381 -7.28 -10.73 -1.57
N LEU A 382 -8.35 -10.21 -0.97
CA LEU A 382 -9.67 -10.13 -1.57
C LEU A 382 -9.95 -8.73 -2.14
N GLY A 383 -9.35 -7.69 -1.56
CA GLY A 383 -9.67 -6.31 -1.90
C GLY A 383 -8.87 -5.28 -1.12
N VAL A 384 -9.20 -4.01 -1.38
CA VAL A 384 -8.73 -2.85 -0.62
C VAL A 384 -9.96 -1.99 -0.32
N ASP A 385 -10.11 -1.52 0.91
CA ASP A 385 -11.24 -0.67 1.29
C ASP A 385 -10.98 0.83 1.03
N ASP A 386 -12.00 1.65 1.25
CA ASP A 386 -11.99 3.11 1.07
C ASP A 386 -10.98 3.83 1.98
N LYS A 387 -10.54 3.19 3.06
CA LYS A 387 -9.55 3.69 4.02
C LYS A 387 -8.13 3.25 3.67
N GLY A 388 -7.95 2.45 2.61
CA GLY A 388 -6.65 1.91 2.21
C GLY A 388 -6.19 0.73 3.06
N ARG A 389 -7.10 0.07 3.78
CA ARG A 389 -6.84 -1.21 4.45
C ARG A 389 -7.00 -2.34 3.45
N ILE A 390 -6.17 -3.36 3.56
CA ILE A 390 -6.19 -4.53 2.70
C ILE A 390 -7.18 -5.53 3.30
N ILE A 391 -8.12 -6.01 2.49
CA ILE A 391 -9.08 -7.05 2.85
C ILE A 391 -8.44 -8.39 2.47
N VAL A 392 -8.29 -9.28 3.43
CA VAL A 392 -7.63 -10.58 3.24
C VAL A 392 -8.52 -11.73 3.71
N SER A 393 -8.32 -12.92 3.14
CA SER A 393 -8.84 -14.19 3.66
C SER A 393 -7.72 -14.97 4.32
N SER A 394 -7.96 -15.39 5.56
CA SER A 394 -7.15 -16.33 6.30
C SER A 394 -8.04 -17.50 6.70
N TRP A 395 -7.76 -18.69 6.16
CA TRP A 395 -8.53 -19.92 6.45
C TRP A 395 -10.04 -19.82 6.16
N GLY A 396 -10.44 -18.94 5.23
CA GLY A 396 -11.84 -18.71 4.87
C GLY A 396 -12.46 -17.51 5.57
N LYS A 397 -11.90 -17.04 6.68
CA LYS A 397 -12.40 -15.84 7.38
C LYS A 397 -11.76 -14.56 6.88
N ARG A 398 -12.55 -13.48 6.87
CA ARG A 398 -12.15 -12.16 6.37
C ARG A 398 -11.55 -11.28 7.47
N TYR A 399 -10.43 -10.65 7.13
CA TYR A 399 -9.74 -9.70 8.01
C TYR A 399 -9.32 -8.43 7.26
N TYR A 400 -9.17 -7.34 8.01
CA TYR A 400 -8.47 -6.15 7.58
C TYR A 400 -7.01 -6.22 8.03
N VAL A 401 -6.10 -5.82 7.14
CA VAL A 401 -4.70 -5.52 7.43
C VAL A 401 -4.48 -4.05 7.10
N ASP A 402 -4.00 -3.27 8.07
CA ASP A 402 -3.62 -1.88 7.84
C ASP A 402 -2.09 -1.78 7.67
N PRO A 403 -1.56 -1.44 6.48
CA PRO A 403 -0.13 -1.27 6.28
C PRO A 403 0.52 -0.20 7.14
N GLN A 404 -0.25 0.72 7.73
CA GLN A 404 0.25 1.74 8.64
C GLN A 404 0.63 1.17 10.01
N ASP A 405 0.11 -0.01 10.37
CA ASP A 405 0.47 -0.69 11.62
C ASP A 405 1.88 -1.32 11.56
N TYR A 406 2.49 -1.38 10.37
CA TYR A 406 3.77 -2.04 10.14
C TYR A 406 4.93 -1.04 10.17
N GLY A 407 5.86 -1.24 11.10
CA GLY A 407 7.07 -0.47 11.25
C GLY A 407 8.16 -0.77 10.20
N PRO A 408 9.30 -0.05 10.26
CA PRO A 408 10.42 -0.23 9.34
C PRO A 408 11.03 -1.64 9.35
N ASP A 409 10.98 -2.34 10.47
CA ASP A 409 11.56 -3.69 10.64
C ASP A 409 10.55 -4.82 10.41
N ASP A 410 9.26 -4.50 10.32
CA ASP A 410 8.20 -5.49 10.13
C ASP A 410 8.12 -5.94 8.66
N THR A 411 7.57 -7.11 8.39
CA THR A 411 7.25 -7.57 7.03
C THR A 411 5.81 -7.25 6.68
N ILE A 412 5.63 -6.53 5.58
CA ILE A 412 4.38 -6.55 4.80
C ILE A 412 4.75 -6.53 3.31
N ALA A 413 4.53 -7.65 2.64
CA ALA A 413 4.92 -7.85 1.25
C ALA A 413 3.87 -8.68 0.51
N TYR A 414 3.72 -8.48 -0.79
CA TYR A 414 2.78 -9.24 -1.61
C TYR A 414 3.48 -9.94 -2.77
N GLU A 415 2.92 -11.06 -3.19
CA GLU A 415 3.26 -11.82 -4.38
C GLU A 415 2.02 -11.92 -5.27
N THR A 416 2.21 -12.02 -6.59
CA THR A 416 1.13 -12.30 -7.52
C THR A 416 1.17 -13.75 -7.95
N VAL A 417 -0.01 -14.33 -8.16
CA VAL A 417 -0.21 -15.66 -8.73
C VAL A 417 -0.99 -15.48 -10.02
N ASP A 418 -0.33 -15.74 -11.15
CA ASP A 418 -0.90 -15.52 -12.49
C ASP A 418 -1.24 -16.88 -13.11
N TYR A 419 -2.52 -17.14 -13.40
CA TYR A 419 -3.00 -18.34 -14.07
C TYR A 419 -3.03 -18.12 -15.60
N GLU A 420 -2.67 -19.14 -16.39
CA GLU A 420 -2.64 -19.09 -17.86
C GLU A 420 -3.92 -19.59 -18.55
#